data_AF-A0A7Y9J7W4-F1
#
_entry.id   AF-A0A7Y9J7W4-F1
#
_cell.length_a   1.000
_cell.length_b   1.000
_cell.length_c   1.000
_cell.angle_alpha   90.00
_cell.angle_beta   90.00
_cell.angle_gamma   90.00
#
_symmetry.space_group_name_H-M   'P 1'
#
loop_
_entity.id
_entity.type
_entity.pdbx_description
1 polymer ?
#
loop_
_entity_poly.entity_id
_entity_poly.type
_entity_poly.pdbx_seq_one_letter_code
_entity_poly.pdbx_strand_id
1 'polypeptide(L)'
;MRRRMTTIAWTGALATMTVVPFVLSAWRGHSTEPATMLSVGLGVLGLGALVVVVLVPSRIRTLTRAFGVDRIMGLHRWLGMLALAAVVAHAAVALWNHPALINPVTARATAKVGWGSLVALLAVGGVAAGGRRPGARYEVWARLHVALAAAGLVLAGLHVLWLNHLVADPVMRVCLVVLAAALLLVLSHRWVWRPLFSRQGAYVVYGVRREGPSVVTLVLAPVHLRRGGLHFEPGQFVWLRLRRAVVGTEEHPFTIASSANVTGRLELTVRDQGDFSHRVAALTQGQQVWLDGPHGSFTAEDHGGRAGLVLVAGGVGITPMMSMLRTLAERGDVRRHRLVLAERGSEPLFAPELEVLRRRLDLEVTRLAGRRIDVALLAEVLPPSPEREHLDYFVCGPASLATGTLAALEQLDVPPARVHCEQFGWSGPLPTTTTPGTSVPVDPAPPKDPHVTSHGPAAHPAVGGRRPALDPARPRGGTGVGVLADERRPDVGIDELAARTGPLPALAPDLGDHRPVASGGRDDRRRRVGQHDRHVRDDGRPRRRRGGRHASV
;
A
#
# COMPACT_ATOMS: atom_id res chain seq x y z
N MET A 1 -9.35 -14.36 -11.44
CA MET A 1 -8.71 -14.64 -12.75
C MET A 1 -7.93 -13.44 -13.30
N ARG A 2 -8.52 -12.22 -13.37
CA ARG A 2 -7.84 -11.00 -13.83
C ARG A 2 -6.52 -10.70 -13.11
N ARG A 3 -6.47 -10.77 -11.77
CA ARG A 3 -5.25 -10.50 -11.00
C ARG A 3 -4.10 -11.44 -11.36
N ARG A 4 -4.35 -12.76 -11.41
CA ARG A 4 -3.34 -13.76 -11.83
C ARG A 4 -2.79 -13.49 -13.23
N MET A 5 -3.66 -13.18 -14.19
CA MET A 5 -3.23 -12.84 -15.55
C MET A 5 -2.38 -11.56 -15.57
N THR A 6 -2.76 -10.53 -14.81
CA THR A 6 -1.95 -9.31 -14.70
C THR A 6 -0.60 -9.57 -14.03
N THR A 7 -0.55 -10.43 -13.01
CA THR A 7 0.71 -10.83 -12.37
C THR A 7 1.61 -11.55 -13.37
N ILE A 8 1.10 -12.53 -14.12
CA ILE A 8 1.89 -13.26 -15.13
C ILE A 8 2.40 -12.30 -16.20
N ALA A 9 1.55 -11.40 -16.71
CA ALA A 9 1.93 -10.43 -17.73
C ALA A 9 3.06 -9.50 -17.25
N TRP A 10 2.97 -8.98 -16.02
CA TRP A 10 4.02 -8.13 -15.47
C TRP A 10 5.29 -8.91 -15.16
N THR A 11 5.21 -10.12 -14.59
CA THR A 11 6.39 -10.96 -14.37
C THR A 11 7.12 -11.23 -15.69
N GLY A 12 6.36 -11.61 -16.73
CA GLY A 12 6.89 -11.80 -18.08
C GLY A 12 7.58 -10.54 -18.61
N ALA A 13 6.91 -9.39 -18.56
CA ALA A 13 7.47 -8.13 -19.05
C ALA A 13 8.78 -7.73 -18.33
N LEU A 14 8.82 -7.79 -16.99
CA LEU A 14 10.01 -7.42 -16.20
C LEU A 14 11.17 -8.40 -16.46
N ALA A 15 10.86 -9.70 -16.57
CA ALA A 15 11.85 -10.72 -16.91
C ALA A 15 12.39 -10.51 -18.33
N THR A 16 11.52 -10.24 -19.31
CA THR A 16 11.90 -9.94 -20.70
C THR A 16 12.85 -8.75 -20.78
N MET A 17 12.56 -7.65 -20.08
CA MET A 17 13.42 -6.45 -20.07
C MET A 17 14.82 -6.72 -19.50
N THR A 18 14.98 -7.72 -18.63
CA THR A 18 16.25 -8.06 -18.00
C THR A 18 17.02 -9.13 -18.79
N VAL A 19 16.34 -10.19 -19.21
CA VAL A 19 16.97 -11.42 -19.73
C VAL A 19 17.14 -11.38 -21.25
N VAL A 20 16.20 -10.83 -22.01
CA VAL A 20 16.27 -10.88 -23.49
C VAL A 20 17.49 -10.10 -24.03
N PRO A 21 17.79 -8.87 -23.58
CA PRO A 21 19.00 -8.16 -24.02
C PRO A 21 20.28 -8.95 -23.73
N PHE A 22 20.34 -9.62 -22.57
CA PHE A 22 21.48 -10.44 -22.18
C PHE A 22 21.67 -11.65 -23.10
N VAL A 23 20.60 -12.41 -23.35
CA VAL A 23 20.63 -13.59 -24.23
C VAL A 23 20.98 -13.19 -25.67
N LEU A 24 20.38 -12.12 -26.18
CA LEU A 24 20.69 -11.63 -27.52
C LEU A 24 22.13 -11.14 -27.63
N SER A 25 22.65 -10.43 -26.61
CA SER A 25 24.04 -9.99 -26.58
C SER A 25 25.02 -11.17 -26.63
N ALA A 26 24.72 -12.26 -25.93
CA ALA A 26 25.51 -13.49 -25.94
C ALA A 26 25.43 -14.19 -27.32
N TRP A 27 24.23 -14.29 -27.89
CA TRP A 27 24.00 -14.93 -29.18
C TRP A 27 24.65 -14.19 -30.35
N ARG A 28 24.67 -12.85 -30.32
CA ARG A 28 25.28 -12.02 -31.38
C ARG A 28 26.81 -12.14 -31.45
N GLY A 29 27.48 -12.61 -30.38
CA GLY A 29 28.91 -12.91 -30.42
C GLY A 29 29.80 -11.71 -30.71
N HIS A 30 29.63 -10.60 -29.99
CA HIS A 30 30.31 -9.32 -30.23
C HIS A 30 31.86 -9.35 -30.09
N SER A 31 32.42 -10.42 -29.55
CA SER A 31 33.87 -10.64 -29.46
C SER A 31 34.14 -12.14 -29.57
N THR A 32 35.31 -12.51 -30.09
CA THR A 32 35.81 -13.88 -30.08
C THR A 32 36.49 -14.24 -28.75
N GLU A 33 36.81 -13.24 -27.92
CA GLU A 33 37.42 -13.45 -26.61
C GLU A 33 36.36 -13.75 -25.53
N PRO A 34 36.43 -14.92 -24.86
CA PRO A 34 35.41 -15.33 -23.89
C PRO A 34 35.26 -14.36 -22.72
N ALA A 35 36.37 -13.78 -22.25
CA ALA A 35 36.35 -12.86 -21.12
C ALA A 35 35.69 -11.52 -21.49
N THR A 36 35.89 -11.05 -22.72
CA THR A 36 35.22 -9.86 -23.25
C THR A 36 33.72 -10.11 -23.44
N MET A 37 33.34 -11.29 -23.98
CA MET A 37 31.93 -11.68 -24.07
C MET A 37 31.24 -11.74 -22.69
N LEU A 38 31.91 -12.32 -21.69
CA LEU A 38 31.41 -12.40 -20.33
C LEU A 38 31.22 -11.01 -19.73
N SER A 39 32.21 -10.13 -19.85
CA SER A 39 32.11 -8.76 -19.38
C SER A 39 30.94 -8.03 -20.03
N VAL A 40 30.81 -8.05 -21.36
CA VAL A 40 29.70 -7.39 -22.07
C VAL A 40 28.35 -7.95 -21.63
N GLY A 41 28.21 -9.27 -21.51
CA GLY A 41 27.00 -9.92 -21.02
C GLY A 41 26.60 -9.43 -19.62
N LEU A 42 27.55 -9.41 -18.67
CA LEU A 42 27.30 -8.90 -17.32
C LEU A 42 26.90 -7.42 -17.32
N GLY A 43 27.50 -6.60 -18.19
CA GLY A 43 27.14 -5.19 -18.36
C GLY A 43 25.70 -5.00 -18.87
N VAL A 44 25.29 -5.80 -19.86
CA VAL A 44 23.93 -5.77 -20.42
C VAL A 44 22.90 -6.27 -19.40
N LEU A 45 23.21 -7.34 -18.66
CA LEU A 45 22.36 -7.84 -17.57
C LEU A 45 22.19 -6.77 -16.48
N GLY A 46 23.29 -6.12 -16.09
CA GLY A 46 23.29 -5.03 -15.12
C GLY A 46 22.44 -3.84 -15.57
N LEU A 47 22.56 -3.42 -16.84
CA LEU A 47 21.76 -2.33 -17.41
C LEU A 47 20.26 -2.67 -17.44
N GLY A 48 19.91 -3.89 -17.90
CA GLY A 48 18.52 -4.35 -17.93
C GLY A 48 17.91 -4.37 -16.54
N ALA A 49 18.62 -4.96 -15.57
CA ALA A 49 18.19 -4.97 -14.17
C ALA A 49 18.05 -3.55 -13.61
N LEU A 50 19.00 -2.64 -13.88
CA LEU A 50 18.96 -1.26 -13.41
C LEU A 50 17.73 -0.49 -13.94
N VAL A 51 17.37 -0.68 -15.22
CA VAL A 51 16.13 -0.11 -15.79
C VAL A 51 14.92 -0.64 -15.02
N VAL A 52 14.82 -1.95 -14.81
CA VAL A 52 13.68 -2.56 -14.10
C VAL A 52 13.61 -2.08 -12.64
N VAL A 53 14.75 -1.95 -11.95
CA VAL A 53 14.84 -1.40 -10.58
C VAL A 53 14.20 -0.01 -10.47
N VAL A 54 14.36 0.84 -11.49
CA VAL A 54 13.75 2.18 -11.54
C VAL A 54 12.27 2.12 -11.89
N LEU A 55 11.84 1.15 -12.70
CA LEU A 55 10.45 1.00 -13.12
C LEU A 55 9.54 0.45 -12.02
N VAL A 56 10.01 -0.52 -11.23
CA VAL A 56 9.22 -1.19 -10.19
C VAL A 56 8.58 -0.22 -9.18
N PRO A 57 9.29 0.77 -8.60
CA PRO A 57 8.70 1.72 -7.64
C PRO A 57 7.89 2.86 -8.29
N SER A 58 7.70 2.86 -9.62
CA SER A 58 7.01 3.96 -10.33
C SER A 58 5.51 4.08 -10.05
N ARG A 59 4.94 3.16 -9.24
CA ARG A 59 3.52 3.10 -8.82
C ARG A 59 2.54 2.97 -9.98
N ILE A 60 2.90 2.19 -11.00
CA ILE A 60 1.96 1.80 -12.05
C ILE A 60 0.82 1.00 -11.41
N ARG A 61 -0.42 1.48 -11.54
CA ARG A 61 -1.59 0.94 -10.83
C ARG A 61 -1.75 -0.57 -11.00
N THR A 62 -1.62 -1.06 -12.24
CA THR A 62 -1.73 -2.50 -12.56
C THR A 62 -0.62 -3.32 -11.92
N LEU A 63 0.60 -2.78 -11.83
CA LEU A 63 1.73 -3.44 -11.19
C LEU A 63 1.51 -3.50 -9.66
N THR A 64 1.11 -2.39 -9.04
CA THR A 64 0.82 -2.33 -7.60
C THR A 64 -0.35 -3.22 -7.18
N ARG A 65 -1.37 -3.38 -8.04
CA ARG A 65 -2.48 -4.32 -7.80
C ARG A 65 -2.04 -5.78 -7.95
N ALA A 66 -1.16 -6.06 -8.91
CA ALA A 66 -0.69 -7.41 -9.19
C ALA A 66 0.17 -7.99 -8.05
N PHE A 67 1.12 -7.20 -7.52
CA PHE A 67 2.09 -7.68 -6.54
C PHE A 67 1.88 -7.16 -5.11
N GLY A 68 1.21 -6.02 -4.93
CA GLY A 68 1.25 -5.28 -3.66
C GLY A 68 2.56 -4.50 -3.50
N VAL A 69 2.54 -3.46 -2.66
CA VAL A 69 3.68 -2.55 -2.51
C VAL A 69 4.86 -3.24 -1.83
N ASP A 70 4.62 -4.10 -0.84
CA ASP A 70 5.71 -4.74 -0.10
C ASP A 70 6.53 -5.69 -0.97
N ARG A 71 5.86 -6.50 -1.81
CA ARG A 71 6.55 -7.40 -2.75
C ARG A 71 7.30 -6.62 -3.82
N ILE A 72 6.74 -5.51 -4.28
CA ILE A 72 7.41 -4.58 -5.22
C ILE A 72 8.70 -4.03 -4.60
N MET A 73 8.66 -3.62 -3.33
CA MET A 73 9.86 -3.13 -2.63
C MET A 73 10.88 -4.25 -2.38
N GLY A 74 10.42 -5.47 -2.09
CA GLY A 74 11.28 -6.65 -2.02
C GLY A 74 11.97 -6.94 -3.36
N LEU A 75 11.22 -6.89 -4.47
CA LEU A 75 11.73 -7.07 -5.82
C LEU A 75 12.73 -5.97 -6.20
N HIS A 76 12.45 -4.70 -5.87
CA HIS A 76 13.36 -3.58 -6.08
C HIS A 76 14.71 -3.80 -5.38
N ARG A 77 14.68 -4.27 -4.12
CA ARG A 77 15.90 -4.61 -3.37
C ARG A 77 16.68 -5.75 -4.01
N TRP A 78 15.99 -6.84 -4.37
CA TRP A 78 16.62 -8.01 -5.01
C TRP A 78 17.25 -7.66 -6.36
N LEU A 79 16.51 -6.98 -7.24
CA LEU A 79 17.01 -6.52 -8.53
C LEU A 79 18.14 -5.49 -8.39
N GLY A 80 18.09 -4.64 -7.36
CA GLY A 80 19.17 -3.69 -7.07
C GLY A 80 20.48 -4.39 -6.71
N MET A 81 20.41 -5.45 -5.90
CA MET A 81 21.57 -6.29 -5.59
C MET A 81 22.08 -7.04 -6.83
N LEU A 82 21.18 -7.59 -7.64
CA LEU A 82 21.54 -8.24 -8.91
C LEU A 82 22.25 -7.27 -9.85
N ALA A 83 21.71 -6.07 -10.05
CA ALA A 83 22.29 -5.04 -10.90
C ALA A 83 23.68 -4.63 -10.40
N LEU A 84 23.83 -4.40 -9.09
CA LEU A 84 25.11 -4.04 -8.49
C LEU A 84 26.15 -5.15 -8.66
N ALA A 85 25.79 -6.41 -8.36
CA ALA A 85 26.68 -7.55 -8.51
C ALA A 85 27.12 -7.74 -9.97
N ALA A 86 26.18 -7.64 -10.92
CA ALA A 86 26.47 -7.75 -12.35
C ALA A 86 27.40 -6.64 -12.84
N VAL A 87 27.18 -5.38 -12.42
CA VAL A 87 28.04 -4.24 -12.81
C VAL A 87 29.44 -4.34 -12.18
N VAL A 88 29.56 -4.76 -10.93
CA VAL A 88 30.85 -5.00 -10.28
C VAL A 88 31.62 -6.11 -11.00
N ALA A 89 30.96 -7.22 -11.31
CA ALA A 89 31.58 -8.33 -12.05
C ALA A 89 31.97 -7.91 -13.47
N HIS A 90 31.12 -7.16 -14.17
CA HIS A 90 31.41 -6.56 -15.48
C HIS A 90 32.70 -5.74 -15.44
N ALA A 91 32.81 -4.82 -14.46
CA ALA A 91 33.98 -3.97 -14.29
C ALA A 91 35.23 -4.77 -13.94
N ALA A 92 35.12 -5.74 -13.03
CA ALA A 92 36.25 -6.59 -12.63
C ALA A 92 36.84 -7.36 -13.83
N VAL A 93 35.99 -8.00 -14.64
CA VAL A 93 36.44 -8.73 -15.85
C VAL A 93 37.02 -7.77 -16.88
N ALA A 94 36.39 -6.60 -17.11
CA ALA A 94 36.89 -5.61 -18.05
C ALA A 94 38.29 -5.07 -17.66
N LEU A 95 38.49 -4.77 -16.37
CA LEU A 95 39.76 -4.26 -15.85
C LEU A 95 40.85 -5.33 -15.84
N TRP A 96 40.48 -6.58 -15.57
CA TRP A 96 41.39 -7.72 -15.66
C TRP A 96 41.94 -7.91 -17.08
N ASN A 97 41.06 -7.84 -18.10
CA ASN A 97 41.46 -7.99 -19.50
C ASN A 97 42.17 -6.76 -20.05
N HIS A 98 41.89 -5.58 -19.50
CA HIS A 98 42.43 -4.30 -19.97
C HIS A 98 43.01 -3.48 -18.79
N PRO A 99 44.18 -3.86 -18.26
CA PRO A 99 44.77 -3.21 -17.08
C PRO A 99 45.06 -1.71 -17.28
N ALA A 100 45.22 -1.27 -18.53
CA ALA A 100 45.34 0.15 -18.87
C ALA A 100 44.12 1.00 -18.46
N LEU A 101 42.97 0.38 -18.18
CA LEU A 101 41.74 1.05 -17.75
C LEU A 101 41.63 1.19 -16.22
N ILE A 102 42.54 0.59 -15.45
CA ILE A 102 42.52 0.60 -13.97
C ILE A 102 42.68 2.01 -13.43
N ASN A 103 43.55 2.84 -14.03
CA ASN A 103 43.72 4.21 -13.59
C ASN A 103 42.67 5.12 -14.25
N PRO A 104 41.66 5.62 -13.51
CA PRO A 104 40.58 6.41 -14.08
C PRO A 104 41.05 7.78 -14.61
N VAL A 105 42.21 8.28 -14.15
CA VAL A 105 42.73 9.59 -14.59
C VAL A 105 43.26 9.51 -16.03
N THR A 106 43.99 8.43 -16.33
CA THR A 106 44.64 8.21 -17.62
C THR A 106 43.78 7.41 -18.60
N ALA A 107 42.73 6.75 -18.11
CA ALA A 107 41.83 5.95 -18.94
C ALA A 107 41.08 6.79 -20.01
N ARG A 108 40.65 6.11 -21.07
CA ARG A 108 39.81 6.71 -22.13
C ARG A 108 38.51 7.28 -21.55
N ALA A 109 37.93 8.28 -22.22
CA ALA A 109 36.68 8.93 -21.79
C ALA A 109 35.53 7.92 -21.55
N THR A 110 35.42 6.88 -22.39
CA THR A 110 34.45 5.78 -22.22
C THR A 110 34.60 5.07 -20.87
N ALA A 111 35.84 4.75 -20.47
CA ALA A 111 36.14 4.11 -19.20
C ALA A 111 35.94 5.05 -18.01
N LYS A 112 36.22 6.36 -18.16
CA LYS A 112 35.93 7.37 -17.13
C LYS A 112 34.44 7.42 -16.77
N VAL A 113 33.57 7.40 -17.79
CA VAL A 113 32.12 7.35 -17.58
C VAL A 113 31.69 6.03 -16.94
N GLY A 114 32.29 4.91 -17.34
CA GLY A 114 32.07 3.60 -16.72
C GLY A 114 32.43 3.58 -15.23
N TRP A 115 33.59 4.13 -14.87
CA TRP A 115 34.02 4.34 -13.48
C TRP A 115 33.04 5.21 -12.70
N GLY A 116 32.59 6.33 -13.27
CA GLY A 116 31.60 7.20 -12.65
C GLY A 116 30.28 6.46 -12.36
N SER A 117 29.81 5.64 -13.30
CA SER A 117 28.64 4.77 -13.09
C SER A 117 28.86 3.78 -11.95
N LEU A 118 30.00 3.08 -11.93
CA LEU A 118 30.33 2.10 -10.88
C LEU A 118 30.36 2.75 -9.50
N VAL A 119 31.04 3.89 -9.36
CA VAL A 119 31.13 4.63 -8.09
C VAL A 119 29.75 5.08 -7.62
N ALA A 120 28.92 5.62 -8.53
CA ALA A 120 27.55 6.02 -8.20
C ALA A 120 26.72 4.84 -7.71
N LEU A 121 26.78 3.68 -8.38
CA LEU A 121 26.01 2.48 -8.00
C LEU A 121 26.51 1.85 -6.69
N LEU A 122 27.82 1.85 -6.44
CA LEU A 122 28.39 1.44 -5.15
C LEU A 122 27.92 2.38 -4.03
N ALA A 123 27.86 3.69 -4.29
CA ALA A 123 27.33 4.65 -3.33
C ALA A 123 25.84 4.43 -3.05
N VAL A 124 25.02 4.09 -4.07
CA VAL A 124 23.61 3.67 -3.88
C VAL A 124 23.55 2.46 -2.96
N GLY A 125 24.36 1.43 -3.23
CA GLY A 125 24.44 0.22 -2.41
C GLY A 125 24.82 0.52 -0.96
N GLY A 126 25.83 1.38 -0.75
CA GLY A 126 26.25 1.82 0.59
C GLY A 126 25.17 2.60 1.34
N VAL A 127 24.48 3.53 0.66
CA VAL A 127 23.35 4.28 1.24
C VAL A 127 22.16 3.36 1.57
N ALA A 128 21.93 2.33 0.77
CA ALA A 128 20.87 1.34 1.01
C ALA A 128 21.22 0.39 2.17
N ALA A 129 22.47 -0.10 2.23
CA ALA A 129 22.93 -1.05 3.25
C ALA A 129 23.18 -0.40 4.62
N GLY A 130 23.72 0.82 4.65
CA GLY A 130 23.99 1.57 5.88
C GLY A 130 22.74 2.01 6.65
N GLY A 131 21.55 1.73 6.10
CA GLY A 131 20.27 2.09 6.71
C GLY A 131 20.14 3.59 6.96
N ARG A 132 19.21 3.95 7.84
CA ARG A 132 19.06 5.34 8.29
C ARG A 132 19.96 5.55 9.49
N ARG A 133 20.90 6.49 9.39
CA ARG A 133 21.61 6.98 10.57
C ARG A 133 20.57 7.56 11.57
N PRO A 134 20.72 7.32 12.87
CA PRO A 134 19.87 7.93 13.89
C PRO A 134 19.82 9.46 13.67
N GLY A 135 18.63 10.03 13.51
CA GLY A 135 18.44 11.47 13.27
C GLY A 135 18.42 11.93 11.80
N ALA A 136 18.74 11.08 10.83
CA ALA A 136 18.64 11.45 9.41
C ALA A 136 17.17 11.47 8.92
N ARG A 137 16.75 12.62 8.39
CA ARG A 137 15.42 12.79 7.78
C ARG A 137 15.26 11.84 6.59
N TYR A 138 14.10 11.17 6.50
CA TYR A 138 13.78 10.19 5.45
C TYR A 138 13.98 10.77 4.06
N GLU A 139 13.53 12.00 3.90
CA GLU A 139 13.54 12.74 2.64
C GLU A 139 14.96 13.00 2.12
N VAL A 140 15.93 13.14 3.01
CA VAL A 140 17.33 13.36 2.61
C VAL A 140 17.92 12.05 2.09
N TRP A 141 17.73 10.97 2.83
CA TRP A 141 18.14 9.63 2.41
C TRP A 141 17.50 9.25 1.07
N ALA A 142 16.19 9.45 0.92
CA ALA A 142 15.45 9.12 -0.29
C ALA A 142 15.93 9.94 -1.50
N ARG A 143 16.13 11.26 -1.34
CA ARG A 143 16.65 12.13 -2.40
C ARG A 143 18.07 11.73 -2.82
N LEU A 144 18.94 11.44 -1.86
CA LEU A 144 20.31 11.01 -2.13
C LEU A 144 20.33 9.69 -2.90
N HIS A 145 19.55 8.69 -2.45
CA HIS A 145 19.44 7.40 -3.13
C HIS A 145 18.96 7.56 -4.58
N VAL A 146 17.90 8.35 -4.81
CA VAL A 146 17.36 8.59 -6.15
C VAL A 146 18.35 9.37 -7.03
N ALA A 147 19.03 10.38 -6.49
CA ALA A 147 20.00 11.17 -7.25
C ALA A 147 21.21 10.32 -7.69
N LEU A 148 21.76 9.51 -6.79
CA LEU A 148 22.87 8.60 -7.10
C LEU A 148 22.44 7.52 -8.11
N ALA A 149 21.24 6.95 -7.96
CA ALA A 149 20.71 5.97 -8.91
C ALA A 149 20.49 6.57 -10.31
N ALA A 150 19.98 7.80 -10.39
CA ALA A 150 19.82 8.52 -11.65
C ALA A 150 21.17 8.81 -12.31
N ALA A 151 22.15 9.28 -11.53
CA ALA A 151 23.52 9.51 -12.03
C ALA A 151 24.14 8.21 -12.56
N GLY A 152 24.06 7.11 -11.80
CA GLY A 152 24.54 5.80 -12.22
C GLY A 152 23.90 5.33 -13.53
N LEU A 153 22.57 5.44 -13.66
CA LEU A 153 21.86 5.02 -14.87
C LEU A 153 22.22 5.88 -16.09
N VAL A 154 22.32 7.20 -15.94
CA VAL A 154 22.71 8.09 -17.04
C VAL A 154 24.14 7.80 -17.48
N LEU A 155 25.07 7.64 -16.54
CA LEU A 155 26.47 7.32 -16.84
C LEU A 155 26.59 5.92 -17.48
N ALA A 156 25.85 4.91 -17.01
CA ALA A 156 25.79 3.60 -17.65
C ALA A 156 25.30 3.69 -19.12
N GLY A 157 24.24 4.47 -19.36
CA GLY A 157 23.74 4.72 -20.71
C GLY A 157 24.78 5.40 -21.61
N LEU A 158 25.43 6.45 -21.11
CA LEU A 158 26.51 7.15 -21.83
C LEU A 158 27.70 6.23 -22.12
N HIS A 159 28.07 5.37 -21.16
CA HIS A 159 29.13 4.38 -21.33
C HIS A 159 28.83 3.43 -22.49
N VAL A 160 27.59 2.92 -22.59
CA VAL A 160 27.15 2.06 -23.70
C VAL A 160 27.12 2.83 -25.03
N LEU A 161 26.58 4.05 -25.04
CA LEU A 161 26.51 4.89 -26.24
C LEU A 161 27.89 5.23 -26.80
N TRP A 162 28.85 5.60 -25.94
CA TRP A 162 30.20 5.97 -26.38
C TRP A 162 31.07 4.77 -26.73
N LEU A 163 30.85 3.60 -26.10
CA LEU A 163 31.50 2.36 -26.54
C LEU A 163 31.02 1.93 -27.93
N ASN A 164 29.78 2.30 -28.30
CA ASN A 164 29.16 2.16 -29.62
C ASN A 164 29.03 0.75 -30.20
N HIS A 165 29.77 -0.27 -29.75
CA HIS A 165 29.72 -1.62 -30.32
C HIS A 165 28.33 -2.28 -30.19
N LEU A 166 27.65 -2.13 -29.06
CA LEU A 166 26.26 -2.60 -28.89
C LEU A 166 25.24 -1.75 -29.65
N VAL A 167 25.52 -0.47 -29.88
CA VAL A 167 24.62 0.44 -30.58
C VAL A 167 24.78 0.30 -32.10
N ALA A 168 25.97 -0.05 -32.57
CA ALA A 168 26.26 -0.31 -33.97
C ALA A 168 25.53 -1.56 -34.46
N ASP A 169 25.36 -2.55 -33.59
CA ASP A 169 24.59 -3.76 -33.87
C ASP A 169 23.07 -3.46 -34.00
N PRO A 170 22.41 -3.80 -35.11
CA PRO A 170 21.01 -3.45 -35.33
C PRO A 170 20.04 -4.13 -34.36
N VAL A 171 20.31 -5.37 -33.95
CA VAL A 171 19.45 -6.13 -33.02
C VAL A 171 19.56 -5.52 -31.63
N MET A 172 20.78 -5.31 -31.15
CA MET A 172 21.00 -4.71 -29.83
C MET A 172 20.55 -3.26 -29.78
N ARG A 173 20.69 -2.49 -30.86
CA ARG A 173 20.14 -1.14 -30.97
C ARG A 173 18.63 -1.12 -30.72
N VAL A 174 17.88 -2.03 -31.35
CA VAL A 174 16.42 -2.13 -31.12
C VAL A 174 16.13 -2.43 -29.65
N CYS A 175 16.83 -3.39 -29.03
CA CYS A 175 16.64 -3.70 -27.61
C CYS A 175 16.91 -2.49 -26.70
N LEU A 176 18.02 -1.77 -26.93
CA LEU A 176 18.39 -0.60 -26.14
C LEU A 176 17.38 0.55 -26.33
N VAL A 177 16.90 0.78 -27.56
CA VAL A 177 15.87 1.79 -27.84
C VAL A 177 14.55 1.43 -27.15
N VAL A 178 14.12 0.17 -27.19
CA VAL A 178 12.91 -0.29 -26.50
C VAL A 178 13.02 -0.11 -24.99
N LEU A 179 14.15 -0.47 -24.39
CA LEU A 179 14.41 -0.25 -22.96
C LEU A 179 14.38 1.24 -22.60
N ALA A 180 15.07 2.08 -23.37
CA ALA A 180 15.09 3.52 -23.17
C ALA A 180 13.69 4.13 -23.32
N ALA A 181 12.93 3.73 -24.34
CA ALA A 181 11.57 4.19 -24.57
C ALA A 181 10.63 3.78 -23.42
N ALA A 182 10.73 2.54 -22.92
CA ALA A 182 9.95 2.09 -21.77
C ALA A 182 10.26 2.89 -20.50
N LEU A 183 11.55 3.12 -20.23
CA LEU A 183 12.00 3.96 -19.12
C LEU A 183 11.45 5.39 -19.23
N LEU A 184 11.66 6.04 -20.38
CA LEU A 184 11.20 7.41 -20.62
C LEU A 184 9.69 7.51 -20.55
N LEU A 185 8.94 6.57 -21.12
CA LEU A 185 7.48 6.54 -21.06
C LEU A 185 6.99 6.52 -19.61
N VAL A 186 7.55 5.66 -18.76
CA VAL A 186 7.14 5.55 -17.36
C VAL A 186 7.55 6.78 -16.54
N LEU A 187 8.74 7.31 -16.76
CA LEU A 187 9.19 8.54 -16.09
C LEU A 187 8.36 9.76 -16.54
N SER A 188 8.15 9.95 -17.84
CA SER A 188 7.29 11.01 -18.36
C SER A 188 5.86 10.87 -17.85
N HIS A 189 5.33 9.65 -17.78
CA HIS A 189 4.01 9.40 -17.19
C HIS A 189 3.95 9.86 -15.73
N ARG A 190 4.98 9.52 -14.93
CA ARG A 190 5.07 9.85 -13.50
C ARG A 190 5.27 11.34 -13.24
N TRP A 191 6.19 11.99 -13.95
CA TRP A 191 6.69 13.33 -13.63
C TRP A 191 6.05 14.44 -14.44
N VAL A 192 5.48 14.13 -15.61
CA VAL A 192 4.90 15.13 -16.52
C VAL A 192 3.39 14.92 -16.62
N TRP A 193 2.96 13.74 -17.05
CA TRP A 193 1.54 13.51 -17.34
C TRP A 193 0.66 13.49 -16.10
N ARG A 194 0.97 12.66 -15.10
CA ARG A 194 0.21 12.58 -13.85
C ARG A 194 0.01 13.96 -13.20
N PRO A 195 1.03 14.79 -13.01
CA PRO A 195 0.83 16.09 -12.36
C PRO A 195 0.09 17.12 -13.21
N LEU A 196 0.29 17.15 -14.53
CA LEU A 196 -0.38 18.11 -15.41
C LEU A 196 -1.85 17.77 -15.63
N PHE A 197 -2.17 16.47 -15.74
CA PHE A 197 -3.48 16.02 -16.17
C PHE A 197 -4.30 15.33 -15.06
N SER A 198 -3.68 14.91 -13.94
CA SER A 198 -4.44 14.38 -12.79
C SER A 198 -5.04 15.52 -11.97
N ARG A 199 -6.23 15.97 -12.40
CA ARG A 199 -7.16 16.72 -11.52
C ARG A 199 -7.88 15.81 -10.51
N GLN A 200 -7.63 14.50 -10.58
CA GLN A 200 -8.06 13.53 -9.58
C GLN A 200 -7.12 13.64 -8.38
N GLY A 201 -7.71 13.88 -7.20
CA GLY A 201 -6.97 13.86 -5.94
C GLY A 201 -7.16 15.07 -5.05
N ALA A 202 -7.76 16.18 -5.48
CA ALA A 202 -8.03 17.28 -4.55
C ALA A 202 -9.29 16.98 -3.71
N TYR A 203 -9.10 16.93 -2.38
CA TYR A 203 -10.16 16.73 -1.40
C TYR A 203 -10.14 17.88 -0.41
N VAL A 204 -11.32 18.20 0.12
CA VAL A 204 -11.47 19.10 1.26
C VAL A 204 -11.82 18.29 2.49
N VAL A 205 -11.26 18.68 3.63
CA VAL A 205 -11.67 18.18 4.94
C VAL A 205 -13.09 18.67 5.20
N TYR A 206 -14.05 17.76 5.08
CA TYR A 206 -15.45 18.02 5.33
C TYR A 206 -15.75 18.02 6.83
N GLY A 207 -15.09 17.14 7.59
CA GLY A 207 -15.25 17.05 9.03
C GLY A 207 -14.12 16.26 9.68
N VAL A 208 -14.00 16.41 11.00
CA VAL A 208 -13.01 15.74 11.82
C VAL A 208 -13.71 15.11 13.02
N ARG A 209 -13.56 13.80 13.18
CA ARG A 209 -14.13 13.03 14.30
C ARG A 209 -12.98 12.51 15.17
N ARG A 210 -13.07 12.67 16.49
CA ARG A 210 -12.10 12.07 17.42
C ARG A 210 -12.54 10.64 17.74
N GLU A 211 -11.67 9.68 17.45
CA GLU A 211 -11.90 8.25 17.79
C GLU A 211 -11.20 7.86 19.10
N GLY A 212 -10.24 8.68 19.55
CA GLY A 212 -9.52 8.49 20.81
C GLY A 212 -8.56 9.65 21.11
N PRO A 213 -7.73 9.55 22.16
CA PRO A 213 -6.85 10.64 22.59
C PRO A 213 -5.85 11.09 21.52
N SER A 214 -5.32 10.15 20.74
CA SER A 214 -4.33 10.37 19.68
C SER A 214 -4.78 9.88 18.31
N VAL A 215 -6.09 9.63 18.12
CA VAL A 215 -6.63 9.09 16.86
C VAL A 215 -7.81 9.93 16.39
N VAL A 216 -7.73 10.39 15.15
CA VAL A 216 -8.78 11.19 14.49
C VAL A 216 -9.18 10.56 13.17
N THR A 217 -10.45 10.64 12.82
CA THR A 217 -10.97 10.32 11.49
C THR A 217 -11.28 11.60 10.75
N LEU A 218 -10.60 11.79 9.61
CA LEU A 218 -10.88 12.85 8.65
C LEU A 218 -11.94 12.38 7.67
N VAL A 219 -13.04 13.11 7.57
CA VAL A 219 -14.06 12.94 6.53
C VAL A 219 -13.71 13.87 5.38
N LEU A 220 -13.42 13.30 4.22
CA LEU A 220 -12.94 14.01 3.04
C LEU A 220 -14.00 13.99 1.93
N ALA A 221 -14.22 15.12 1.28
CA ALA A 221 -15.09 15.25 0.12
C ALA A 221 -14.28 15.71 -1.10
N PRO A 222 -14.54 15.18 -2.31
CA PRO A 222 -13.83 15.61 -3.51
C PRO A 222 -14.23 17.04 -3.87
N VAL A 223 -13.25 17.89 -4.19
CA VAL A 223 -13.50 19.30 -4.57
C VAL A 223 -14.34 19.41 -5.85
N HIS A 224 -14.27 18.39 -6.72
CA HIS A 224 -15.01 18.36 -7.99
C HIS A 224 -15.96 17.15 -8.04
N LEU A 225 -17.10 17.25 -7.35
CA LEU A 225 -18.14 16.19 -7.30
C LEU A 225 -18.60 15.70 -8.68
N ARG A 226 -18.62 16.57 -9.71
CA ARG A 226 -19.04 16.23 -11.08
C ARG A 226 -18.19 15.14 -11.75
N ARG A 227 -17.00 14.82 -11.23
CA ARG A 227 -16.11 13.78 -11.78
C ARG A 227 -16.22 12.43 -11.05
N GLY A 228 -17.16 12.30 -10.11
CA GLY A 228 -17.30 11.11 -9.27
C GLY A 228 -16.28 11.08 -8.12
N GLY A 229 -16.59 10.29 -7.10
CA GLY A 229 -15.66 10.02 -5.99
C GLY A 229 -14.54 9.05 -6.38
N LEU A 230 -13.65 8.77 -5.44
CA LEU A 230 -12.66 7.71 -5.62
C LEU A 230 -13.39 6.36 -5.57
N HIS A 231 -13.30 5.56 -6.63
CA HIS A 231 -13.73 4.16 -6.59
C HIS A 231 -12.58 3.30 -6.09
N PHE A 232 -12.83 2.49 -5.06
CA PHE A 232 -11.84 1.64 -4.41
C PHE A 232 -12.48 0.34 -3.93
N GLU A 233 -11.66 -0.65 -3.63
CA GLU A 233 -12.07 -1.91 -3.03
C GLU A 233 -11.80 -1.84 -1.52
N PRO A 234 -12.67 -2.40 -0.65
CA PRO A 234 -12.50 -2.30 0.80
C PRO A 234 -11.14 -2.84 1.25
N GLY A 235 -10.49 -2.08 2.15
CA GLY A 235 -9.14 -2.34 2.63
C GLY A 235 -8.01 -1.67 1.83
N GLN A 236 -8.31 -1.03 0.68
CA GLN A 236 -7.33 -0.23 -0.05
C GLN A 236 -6.95 1.08 0.67
N PHE A 237 -5.81 1.64 0.29
CA PHE A 237 -5.27 2.87 0.86
C PHE A 237 -5.02 3.95 -0.21
N VAL A 238 -4.78 5.17 0.26
CA VAL A 238 -4.38 6.33 -0.55
C VAL A 238 -3.09 6.95 -0.02
N TRP A 239 -2.29 7.53 -0.89
CA TRP A 239 -1.21 8.42 -0.48
C TRP A 239 -1.77 9.82 -0.25
N LEU A 240 -1.67 10.32 0.97
CA LEU A 240 -2.10 11.67 1.32
C LEU A 240 -0.92 12.63 1.25
N ARG A 241 -1.16 13.80 0.67
CA ARG A 241 -0.26 14.94 0.61
C ARG A 241 -0.96 16.20 1.14
N LEU A 242 -0.22 17.01 1.89
CA LEU A 242 -0.68 18.28 2.43
C LEU A 242 -0.45 19.48 1.50
N ARG A 243 0.26 19.29 0.38
CA ARG A 243 0.53 20.35 -0.60
C ARG A 243 0.37 19.83 -2.03
N ARG A 244 -0.08 20.71 -2.93
CA ARG A 244 -0.09 20.48 -4.38
C ARG A 244 1.31 20.62 -4.96
N ALA A 245 2.19 19.67 -4.67
CA ALA A 245 3.49 19.60 -5.32
C ALA A 245 3.75 18.17 -5.84
N VAL A 246 4.47 18.13 -6.95
CA VAL A 246 4.79 16.93 -7.73
C VAL A 246 6.12 16.34 -7.29
N VAL A 247 7.04 17.23 -6.92
CA VAL A 247 8.43 16.90 -6.59
C VAL A 247 8.70 17.39 -5.17
N GLY A 248 9.29 16.52 -4.35
CA GLY A 248 9.73 16.86 -2.99
C GLY A 248 8.61 17.02 -1.96
N THR A 249 7.37 16.63 -2.28
CA THR A 249 6.26 16.64 -1.33
C THR A 249 6.24 15.35 -0.52
N GLU A 250 6.25 15.49 0.80
CA GLU A 250 6.05 14.38 1.72
C GLU A 250 4.65 13.77 1.51
N GLU A 251 4.60 12.45 1.34
CA GLU A 251 3.36 11.68 1.15
C GLU A 251 3.41 10.43 2.01
N HIS A 252 2.28 10.11 2.66
CA HIS A 252 2.18 8.94 3.53
C HIS A 252 0.92 8.14 3.20
N PRO A 253 0.98 6.80 3.31
CA PRO A 253 -0.16 5.96 3.02
C PRO A 253 -1.15 5.98 4.19
N PHE A 254 -2.44 6.13 3.89
CA PHE A 254 -3.53 5.98 4.84
C PHE A 254 -4.61 5.09 4.24
N THR A 255 -4.98 4.05 4.98
CA THR A 255 -6.05 3.15 4.61
C THR A 255 -7.38 3.89 4.59
N ILE A 256 -8.18 3.63 3.55
CA ILE A 256 -9.52 4.16 3.45
C ILE A 256 -10.39 3.39 4.44
N ALA A 257 -10.94 4.06 5.44
CA ALA A 257 -11.78 3.44 6.47
C ALA A 257 -13.26 3.40 6.06
N SER A 258 -13.71 4.25 5.14
CA SER A 258 -15.10 4.29 4.67
C SER A 258 -15.49 3.07 3.85
N SER A 259 -16.81 2.87 3.67
CA SER A 259 -17.35 1.87 2.74
C SER A 259 -16.95 2.18 1.29
N ALA A 260 -16.71 1.13 0.51
CA ALA A 260 -16.48 1.20 -0.93
C ALA A 260 -17.75 1.51 -1.75
N ASN A 261 -18.95 1.31 -1.20
CA ASN A 261 -20.19 1.62 -1.93
C ASN A 261 -20.67 3.07 -1.74
N VAL A 262 -20.14 3.79 -0.75
CA VAL A 262 -20.46 5.21 -0.55
C VAL A 262 -19.61 6.05 -1.49
N THR A 263 -20.27 6.79 -2.38
CA THR A 263 -19.60 7.72 -3.28
C THR A 263 -19.68 9.16 -2.75
N GLY A 264 -18.63 9.95 -3.00
CA GLY A 264 -18.61 11.38 -2.66
C GLY A 264 -18.07 11.71 -1.27
N ARG A 265 -17.82 10.72 -0.39
CA ARG A 265 -17.07 10.91 0.85
C ARG A 265 -16.08 9.78 1.06
N LEU A 266 -14.98 10.10 1.74
CA LEU A 266 -13.93 9.16 2.08
C LEU A 266 -13.48 9.42 3.51
N GLU A 267 -13.34 8.37 4.31
CA GLU A 267 -12.83 8.50 5.69
C GLU A 267 -11.40 7.99 5.79
N LEU A 268 -10.51 8.79 6.37
CA LEU A 268 -9.14 8.41 6.72
C LEU A 268 -8.94 8.53 8.22
N THR A 269 -8.58 7.44 8.88
CA THR A 269 -8.31 7.46 10.32
C THR A 269 -6.82 7.44 10.57
N VAL A 270 -6.37 8.42 11.36
CA VAL A 270 -4.98 8.81 11.52
C VAL A 270 -4.64 8.78 12.99
N ARG A 271 -3.59 8.02 13.33
CA ARG A 271 -2.97 8.08 14.65
C ARG A 271 -1.85 9.11 14.62
N ASP A 272 -1.89 10.06 15.56
CA ASP A 272 -0.84 11.04 15.78
C ASP A 272 0.38 10.37 16.44
N GLN A 273 1.39 10.03 15.65
CA GLN A 273 2.57 9.28 16.11
C GLN A 273 3.90 9.74 15.48
N GLY A 274 3.91 10.91 14.83
CA GLY A 274 5.07 11.44 14.12
C GLY A 274 4.75 12.69 13.31
N ASP A 275 5.78 13.40 12.85
CA ASP A 275 5.68 14.75 12.29
C ASP A 275 4.60 14.91 11.21
N PHE A 276 4.53 13.99 10.24
CA PHE A 276 3.51 14.05 9.19
C PHE A 276 2.11 13.75 9.73
N SER A 277 1.95 12.67 10.49
CA SER A 277 0.66 12.30 11.08
C SER A 277 0.13 13.35 12.05
N HIS A 278 1.01 14.08 12.74
CA HIS A 278 0.65 15.19 13.61
C HIS A 278 0.02 16.33 12.81
N ARG A 279 0.66 16.73 11.70
CA ARG A 279 0.11 17.75 10.81
C ARG A 279 -1.21 17.33 10.16
N VAL A 280 -1.36 16.04 9.85
CA VAL A 280 -2.61 15.49 9.31
C VAL A 280 -3.70 15.47 10.39
N ALA A 281 -3.37 15.06 11.61
CA ALA A 281 -4.32 15.04 12.73
C ALA A 281 -4.75 16.44 13.17
N ALA A 282 -3.91 17.46 12.95
CA ALA A 282 -4.19 18.86 13.20
C ALA A 282 -5.01 19.55 12.09
N LEU A 283 -5.39 18.83 11.02
CA LEU A 283 -6.21 19.41 9.96
C LEU A 283 -7.59 19.82 10.48
N THR A 284 -8.12 20.91 9.95
CA THR A 284 -9.44 21.45 10.26
C THR A 284 -10.33 21.47 9.03
N GLN A 285 -11.64 21.56 9.26
CA GLN A 285 -12.65 21.65 8.20
C GLN A 285 -12.33 22.79 7.22
N GLY A 286 -12.52 22.54 5.92
CA GLY A 286 -12.25 23.48 4.84
C GLY A 286 -10.82 23.41 4.27
N GLN A 287 -9.87 22.77 4.96
CA GLN A 287 -8.52 22.60 4.43
C GLN A 287 -8.46 21.59 3.29
N GLN A 288 -7.59 21.83 2.31
CA GLN A 288 -7.42 20.96 1.16
C GLN A 288 -6.26 19.96 1.36
N VAL A 289 -6.47 18.74 0.87
CA VAL A 289 -5.47 17.68 0.80
C VAL A 289 -5.47 17.03 -0.58
N TRP A 290 -4.37 16.38 -0.94
CA TRP A 290 -4.21 15.69 -2.20
C TRP A 290 -4.05 14.18 -1.99
N LEU A 291 -4.95 13.38 -2.56
CA LEU A 291 -4.94 11.92 -2.51
C LEU A 291 -4.45 11.32 -3.84
N ASP A 292 -3.53 10.36 -3.80
CA ASP A 292 -3.22 9.45 -4.93
C ASP A 292 -3.66 8.03 -4.56
N GLY A 293 -4.49 7.44 -5.41
CA GLY A 293 -5.02 6.10 -5.19
C GLY A 293 -6.18 5.72 -6.10
N PRO A 294 -6.90 4.64 -5.75
CA PRO A 294 -6.58 3.74 -4.63
C PRO A 294 -5.38 2.83 -4.93
N HIS A 295 -4.74 2.34 -3.86
CA HIS A 295 -3.62 1.38 -3.89
C HIS A 295 -3.85 0.25 -2.87
N GLY A 296 -3.02 -0.78 -2.94
CA GLY A 296 -3.08 -1.92 -2.02
C GLY A 296 -3.75 -3.15 -2.64
N SER A 297 -3.41 -4.31 -2.07
CA SER A 297 -3.97 -5.61 -2.43
C SER A 297 -4.64 -6.32 -1.25
N PHE A 298 -4.70 -5.65 -0.09
CA PHE A 298 -5.36 -6.13 1.12
C PHE A 298 -6.87 -5.88 1.02
N THR A 299 -7.54 -6.69 0.20
CA THR A 299 -8.96 -6.52 -0.08
C THR A 299 -9.74 -7.83 -0.03
N ALA A 300 -10.97 -7.74 0.45
CA ALA A 300 -11.89 -8.88 0.56
C ALA A 300 -12.58 -9.25 -0.76
N GLU A 301 -12.49 -8.43 -1.82
CA GLU A 301 -13.25 -8.66 -3.06
C GLU A 301 -12.70 -9.79 -3.94
N ASP A 302 -11.38 -10.00 -3.93
CA ASP A 302 -10.71 -10.92 -4.84
C ASP A 302 -10.73 -12.40 -4.37
N HIS A 303 -11.17 -12.66 -3.13
CA HIS A 303 -10.93 -13.93 -2.45
C HIS A 303 -12.11 -14.91 -2.44
N GLY A 304 -13.29 -14.52 -2.97
CA GLY A 304 -14.36 -15.46 -3.36
C GLY A 304 -14.89 -16.40 -2.26
N GLY A 305 -14.53 -16.19 -0.99
CA GLY A 305 -14.82 -17.11 0.10
C GLY A 305 -16.29 -17.09 0.51
N ARG A 306 -17.02 -18.15 0.20
CA ARG A 306 -18.42 -18.35 0.65
C ARG A 306 -18.56 -18.47 2.19
N ALA A 307 -17.47 -18.55 2.94
CA ALA A 307 -17.46 -18.93 4.36
C ALA A 307 -17.36 -17.78 5.37
N GLY A 308 -17.07 -16.54 4.94
CA GLY A 308 -16.93 -15.38 5.83
C GLY A 308 -15.48 -14.94 6.03
N LEU A 309 -15.27 -13.95 6.92
CA LEU A 309 -13.96 -13.30 7.13
C LEU A 309 -13.52 -13.43 8.58
N VAL A 310 -12.21 -13.62 8.79
CA VAL A 310 -11.56 -13.47 10.09
C VAL A 310 -10.64 -12.26 10.04
N LEU A 311 -10.98 -11.24 10.81
CA LEU A 311 -10.29 -9.96 10.84
C LEU A 311 -9.53 -9.87 12.17
N VAL A 312 -8.22 -9.69 12.14
CA VAL A 312 -7.38 -9.53 13.34
C VAL A 312 -6.75 -8.15 13.28
N ALA A 313 -7.15 -7.27 14.20
CA ALA A 313 -6.75 -5.87 14.19
C ALA A 313 -6.04 -5.44 15.47
N GLY A 314 -4.96 -4.68 15.32
CA GLY A 314 -4.23 -4.05 16.42
C GLY A 314 -4.23 -2.53 16.35
N GLY A 315 -4.90 -1.87 17.29
CA GLY A 315 -4.98 -0.40 17.33
C GLY A 315 -5.53 0.20 16.03
N VAL A 316 -4.81 1.16 15.43
CA VAL A 316 -5.24 1.79 14.15
C VAL A 316 -5.30 0.81 12.97
N GLY A 317 -4.78 -0.42 13.13
CA GLY A 317 -4.93 -1.48 12.14
C GLY A 317 -6.35 -2.01 11.97
N ILE A 318 -7.32 -1.52 12.76
CA ILE A 318 -8.75 -1.77 12.54
C ILE A 318 -9.29 -1.06 11.28
N THR A 319 -8.60 -0.04 10.77
CA THR A 319 -9.06 0.78 9.64
C THR A 319 -9.41 0.02 8.35
N PRO A 320 -8.59 -0.91 7.82
CA PRO A 320 -9.01 -1.74 6.69
C PRO A 320 -10.23 -2.62 7.04
N MET A 321 -10.33 -3.07 8.29
CA MET A 321 -11.42 -3.94 8.75
C MET A 321 -12.74 -3.17 8.79
N MET A 322 -12.72 -1.92 9.23
CA MET A 322 -13.89 -1.04 9.18
C MET A 322 -14.36 -0.83 7.73
N SER A 323 -13.44 -0.63 6.79
CA SER A 323 -13.79 -0.51 5.36
C SER A 323 -14.49 -1.77 4.83
N MET A 324 -13.95 -2.95 5.16
CA MET A 324 -14.54 -4.24 4.81
C MET A 324 -15.92 -4.41 5.45
N LEU A 325 -16.05 -4.25 6.76
CA LEU A 325 -17.29 -4.46 7.50
C LEU A 325 -18.38 -3.47 7.08
N ARG A 326 -18.07 -2.18 6.90
CA ARG A 326 -19.02 -1.19 6.41
C ARG A 326 -19.54 -1.56 5.01
N THR A 327 -18.63 -1.97 4.11
CA THR A 327 -18.98 -2.39 2.76
C THR A 327 -19.86 -3.64 2.76
N LEU A 328 -19.56 -4.62 3.62
CA LEU A 328 -20.35 -5.84 3.79
C LEU A 328 -21.75 -5.54 4.35
N ALA A 329 -21.84 -4.67 5.36
CA ALA A 329 -23.11 -4.29 5.99
C ALA A 329 -24.04 -3.54 5.01
N GLU A 330 -23.48 -2.76 4.09
CA GLU A 330 -24.25 -2.10 3.01
C GLU A 330 -24.68 -3.06 1.91
N ARG A 331 -23.90 -4.13 1.66
CA ARG A 331 -24.25 -5.20 0.72
C ARG A 331 -25.24 -6.21 1.30
N GLY A 332 -25.57 -6.10 2.59
CA GLY A 332 -26.45 -7.05 3.28
C GLY A 332 -25.83 -8.44 3.37
N ASP A 333 -24.52 -8.51 3.63
CA ASP A 333 -23.83 -9.79 3.74
C ASP A 333 -24.36 -10.61 4.94
N VAL A 334 -24.63 -11.90 4.69
CA VAL A 334 -25.21 -12.82 5.67
C VAL A 334 -24.22 -13.84 6.20
N ARG A 335 -22.96 -13.81 5.73
CA ARG A 335 -21.92 -14.74 6.19
C ARG A 335 -21.49 -14.39 7.60
N ARG A 336 -21.06 -15.40 8.35
CA ARG A 336 -20.49 -15.20 9.67
C ARG A 336 -19.09 -14.61 9.59
N HIS A 337 -18.88 -13.47 10.21
CA HIS A 337 -17.62 -12.75 10.28
C HIS A 337 -17.10 -12.73 11.73
N ARG A 338 -15.79 -12.71 11.89
CA ARG A 338 -15.12 -12.66 13.20
C ARG A 338 -14.12 -11.52 13.21
N LEU A 339 -14.12 -10.72 14.26
CA LEU A 339 -13.18 -9.62 14.48
C LEU A 339 -12.47 -9.81 15.82
N VAL A 340 -11.17 -10.01 15.79
CA VAL A 340 -10.30 -10.09 16.96
C VAL A 340 -9.57 -8.77 17.16
N LEU A 341 -9.78 -8.13 18.31
CA LEU A 341 -9.24 -6.81 18.64
C LEU A 341 -8.14 -6.90 19.70
N ALA A 342 -6.92 -6.56 19.29
CA ALA A 342 -5.75 -6.42 20.15
C ALA A 342 -5.50 -4.95 20.49
N GLU A 343 -6.15 -4.48 21.55
CA GLU A 343 -6.03 -3.09 22.02
C GLU A 343 -5.67 -3.01 23.49
N ARG A 344 -5.00 -1.92 23.88
CA ARG A 344 -4.56 -1.67 25.28
C ARG A 344 -5.51 -0.74 26.04
N GLY A 345 -6.47 -0.11 25.36
CA GLY A 345 -7.44 0.82 25.93
C GLY A 345 -8.66 0.13 26.53
N SER A 346 -9.37 0.84 27.40
CA SER A 346 -10.64 0.40 28.00
C SER A 346 -11.75 0.24 26.95
N GLU A 347 -11.72 1.06 25.90
CA GLU A 347 -12.68 1.05 24.79
C GLU A 347 -11.95 0.88 23.46
N PRO A 348 -12.46 0.03 22.53
CA PRO A 348 -11.84 -0.13 21.24
C PRO A 348 -12.09 1.09 20.35
N LEU A 349 -11.20 1.33 19.39
CA LEU A 349 -11.49 2.30 18.32
C LEU A 349 -12.78 1.90 17.60
N PHE A 350 -13.64 2.88 17.26
CA PHE A 350 -14.94 2.67 16.62
C PHE A 350 -15.97 1.87 17.45
N ALA A 351 -15.84 1.79 18.79
CA ALA A 351 -16.75 0.96 19.60
C ALA A 351 -18.25 1.21 19.35
N PRO A 352 -18.76 2.46 19.31
CA PRO A 352 -20.18 2.70 19.06
C PRO A 352 -20.64 2.18 17.69
N GLU A 353 -19.77 2.26 16.69
CA GLU A 353 -20.07 1.82 15.33
C GLU A 353 -19.97 0.30 15.19
N LEU A 354 -19.03 -0.35 15.88
CA LEU A 354 -18.94 -1.81 15.93
C LEU A 354 -20.24 -2.42 16.48
N GLU A 355 -20.84 -1.82 17.51
CA GLU A 355 -22.13 -2.28 18.02
C GLU A 355 -23.27 -2.14 16.99
N VAL A 356 -23.24 -1.11 16.15
CA VAL A 356 -24.17 -0.98 15.01
C VAL A 356 -23.91 -2.06 13.97
N LEU A 357 -22.65 -2.32 13.62
CA LEU A 357 -22.27 -3.33 12.63
C LEU A 357 -22.65 -4.74 13.09
N ARG A 358 -22.52 -5.07 14.38
CA ARG A 358 -22.96 -6.34 14.98
C ARG A 358 -24.46 -6.58 14.87
N ARG A 359 -25.27 -5.53 14.73
CA ARG A 359 -26.72 -5.66 14.49
C ARG A 359 -27.07 -5.82 13.01
N ARG A 360 -26.17 -5.43 12.11
CA ARG A 360 -26.37 -5.45 10.65
C ARG A 360 -25.71 -6.64 9.96
N LEU A 361 -24.76 -7.28 10.62
CA LEU A 361 -23.98 -8.43 10.14
C LEU A 361 -24.00 -9.53 11.19
N ASP A 362 -23.84 -10.78 10.76
CA ASP A 362 -23.42 -11.86 11.67
C ASP A 362 -21.94 -11.67 12.01
N LEU A 363 -21.66 -10.79 12.98
CA LEU A 363 -20.31 -10.38 13.38
C LEU A 363 -20.04 -10.70 14.85
N GLU A 364 -19.09 -11.60 15.08
CA GLU A 364 -18.53 -11.88 16.40
C GLU A 364 -17.30 -11.01 16.66
N VAL A 365 -17.30 -10.26 17.77
CA VAL A 365 -16.18 -9.39 18.14
C VAL A 365 -15.54 -9.89 19.43
N THR A 366 -14.28 -10.33 19.35
CA THR A 366 -13.49 -10.83 20.47
C THR A 366 -12.41 -9.84 20.84
N ARG A 367 -12.42 -9.34 22.08
CA ARG A 367 -11.38 -8.42 22.58
C ARG A 367 -10.35 -9.17 23.39
N LEU A 368 -9.06 -8.92 23.13
CA LEU A 368 -7.98 -9.61 23.82
C LEU A 368 -7.68 -9.03 25.20
N ALA A 369 -8.04 -7.77 25.47
CA ALA A 369 -7.88 -7.12 26.77
C ALA A 369 -6.47 -7.34 27.41
N GLY A 370 -5.41 -7.30 26.60
CA GLY A 370 -4.03 -7.53 27.04
C GLY A 370 -3.54 -8.99 26.93
N ARG A 371 -4.39 -9.97 26.63
CA ARG A 371 -3.97 -11.33 26.26
C ARG A 371 -3.13 -11.29 24.98
N ARG A 372 -2.10 -12.13 24.93
CA ARG A 372 -1.29 -12.34 23.73
C ARG A 372 -2.06 -13.23 22.75
N ILE A 373 -1.90 -13.00 21.45
CA ILE A 373 -2.37 -13.96 20.44
C ILE A 373 -1.45 -15.18 20.44
N ASP A 374 -2.06 -16.35 20.62
CA ASP A 374 -1.44 -17.66 20.50
C ASP A 374 -2.42 -18.66 19.86
N VAL A 375 -1.97 -19.91 19.73
CA VAL A 375 -2.74 -21.01 19.12
C VAL A 375 -4.01 -21.30 19.90
N ALA A 376 -3.94 -21.32 21.24
CA ALA A 376 -5.07 -21.65 22.09
C ALA A 376 -6.20 -20.62 21.91
N LEU A 377 -5.86 -19.33 21.97
CA LEU A 377 -6.80 -18.24 21.74
C LEU A 377 -7.42 -18.30 20.34
N LEU A 378 -6.62 -18.51 19.28
CA LEU A 378 -7.20 -18.60 17.94
C LEU A 378 -8.06 -19.85 17.79
N ALA A 379 -7.71 -20.97 18.41
CA ALA A 379 -8.54 -22.18 18.43
C ALA A 379 -9.88 -21.96 19.16
N GLU A 380 -9.93 -21.11 20.18
CA GLU A 380 -11.18 -20.72 20.87
C GLU A 380 -12.12 -19.91 19.95
N VAL A 381 -11.58 -19.03 19.11
CA VAL A 381 -12.36 -18.10 18.28
C VAL A 381 -12.71 -18.69 16.92
N LEU A 382 -11.84 -19.53 16.36
CA LEU A 382 -11.99 -20.09 15.02
C LEU A 382 -12.83 -21.36 15.03
N PRO A 383 -13.61 -21.63 13.96
CA PRO A 383 -14.31 -22.89 13.84
C PRO A 383 -13.30 -24.05 13.69
N PRO A 384 -13.72 -25.30 13.95
CA PRO A 384 -12.87 -26.45 13.71
C PRO A 384 -12.56 -26.65 12.22
N SER A 385 -11.57 -27.48 11.90
CA SER A 385 -11.34 -27.98 10.54
C SER A 385 -12.52 -28.87 10.11
N PRO A 386 -12.95 -28.83 8.82
CA PRO A 386 -12.33 -28.10 7.70
C PRO A 386 -12.88 -26.68 7.49
N GLU A 387 -13.83 -26.20 8.29
CA GLU A 387 -14.47 -24.90 8.06
C GLU A 387 -13.45 -23.75 8.09
N ARG A 388 -12.51 -23.77 9.03
CA ARG A 388 -11.46 -22.74 9.13
C ARG A 388 -10.57 -22.64 7.89
N GLU A 389 -10.36 -23.74 7.17
CA GLU A 389 -9.56 -23.75 5.94
C GLU A 389 -10.24 -23.03 4.77
N HIS A 390 -11.53 -22.69 4.92
CA HIS A 390 -12.33 -22.00 3.91
C HIS A 390 -12.52 -20.51 4.16
N LEU A 391 -12.04 -20.01 5.31
CA LEU A 391 -12.11 -18.60 5.70
C LEU A 391 -10.94 -17.80 5.13
N ASP A 392 -11.18 -16.52 4.86
CA ASP A 392 -10.11 -15.58 4.51
C ASP A 392 -9.71 -14.77 5.75
N TYR A 393 -8.41 -14.68 6.00
CA TYR A 393 -7.83 -14.11 7.20
C TYR A 393 -7.13 -12.80 6.86
N PHE A 394 -7.54 -11.71 7.51
CA PHE A 394 -6.97 -10.38 7.33
C PHE A 394 -6.36 -9.91 8.64
N VAL A 395 -5.04 -9.82 8.68
CA VAL A 395 -4.26 -9.46 9.87
C VAL A 395 -3.63 -8.09 9.64
N CYS A 396 -3.91 -7.14 10.54
CA CYS A 396 -3.34 -5.82 10.44
C CYS A 396 -3.07 -5.16 11.80
N GLY A 397 -1.81 -4.79 12.04
CA GLY A 397 -1.41 -4.20 13.32
C GLY A 397 0.10 -4.18 13.53
N PRO A 398 0.55 -4.01 14.80
CA PRO A 398 1.96 -4.06 15.16
C PRO A 398 2.62 -5.41 14.80
N ALA A 399 3.93 -5.41 14.54
CA ALA A 399 4.65 -6.61 14.14
C ALA A 399 4.51 -7.78 15.13
N SER A 400 4.50 -7.53 16.44
CA SER A 400 4.30 -8.58 17.44
C SER A 400 2.94 -9.28 17.32
N LEU A 401 1.89 -8.53 16.99
CA LEU A 401 0.55 -9.08 16.74
C LEU A 401 0.53 -9.88 15.44
N ALA A 402 1.07 -9.32 14.36
CA ALA A 402 1.12 -9.95 13.06
C ALA A 402 1.88 -11.28 13.12
N THR A 403 3.11 -11.28 13.64
CA THR A 403 3.94 -12.48 13.75
C THR A 403 3.31 -13.54 14.63
N GLY A 404 2.73 -13.16 15.78
CA GLY A 404 2.03 -14.10 16.66
C GLY A 404 0.81 -14.74 16.00
N THR A 405 0.03 -13.94 15.26
CA THR A 405 -1.15 -14.43 14.53
C THR A 405 -0.75 -15.37 13.40
N LEU A 406 0.26 -15.01 12.60
CA LEU A 406 0.73 -15.84 11.49
C LEU A 406 1.24 -17.20 11.97
N ALA A 407 2.07 -17.21 13.03
CA ALA A 407 2.60 -18.44 13.61
C ALA A 407 1.49 -19.33 14.21
N ALA A 408 0.45 -18.72 14.77
CA ALA A 408 -0.69 -19.46 15.31
C ALA A 408 -1.59 -20.03 14.20
N LEU A 409 -1.84 -19.29 13.12
CA LEU A 409 -2.59 -19.77 11.96
C LEU A 409 -1.87 -20.91 11.24
N GLU A 410 -0.54 -20.85 11.14
CA GLU A 410 0.28 -21.93 10.57
C GLU A 410 0.15 -23.22 11.39
N GLN A 411 0.23 -23.13 12.73
CA GLN A 411 0.03 -24.29 13.63
C GLN A 411 -1.42 -24.83 13.62
N LEU A 412 -2.38 -24.06 13.12
CA LEU A 412 -3.78 -24.49 12.95
C LEU A 412 -4.07 -25.01 11.53
N ASP A 413 -3.02 -25.22 10.73
CA ASP A 413 -3.08 -25.71 9.34
C ASP A 413 -3.88 -24.80 8.40
N VAL A 414 -3.92 -23.49 8.67
CA VAL A 414 -4.61 -22.54 7.79
C VAL A 414 -3.80 -22.36 6.50
N PRO A 415 -4.40 -22.54 5.31
CA PRO A 415 -3.70 -22.40 4.04
C PRO A 415 -3.06 -21.01 3.89
N PRO A 416 -1.74 -20.89 3.65
CA PRO A 416 -1.06 -19.58 3.54
C PRO A 416 -1.65 -18.66 2.46
N ALA A 417 -2.26 -19.24 1.42
CA ALA A 417 -2.90 -18.50 0.34
C ALA A 417 -4.14 -17.68 0.77
N ARG A 418 -4.72 -18.00 1.94
CA ARG A 418 -5.90 -17.33 2.53
C ARG A 418 -5.55 -16.36 3.64
N VAL A 419 -4.26 -16.24 3.97
CA VAL A 419 -3.77 -15.34 5.01
C VAL A 419 -3.19 -14.09 4.35
N HIS A 420 -3.81 -12.96 4.66
CA HIS A 420 -3.43 -11.64 4.18
C HIS A 420 -2.96 -10.83 5.39
N CYS A 421 -1.78 -10.23 5.28
CA CYS A 421 -1.18 -9.48 6.37
C CYS A 421 -0.59 -8.17 5.86
N GLU A 422 -0.92 -7.07 6.54
CA GLU A 422 -0.26 -5.77 6.38
C GLU A 422 0.19 -5.27 7.75
N GLN A 423 1.34 -4.59 7.82
CA GLN A 423 1.88 -4.05 9.06
C GLN A 423 2.00 -2.53 8.98
N PHE A 424 1.74 -1.86 10.11
CA PHE A 424 2.02 -0.43 10.25
C PHE A 424 3.20 -0.24 11.21
N GLY A 425 4.18 0.55 10.79
CA GLY A 425 5.45 0.71 11.49
C GLY A 425 6.50 -0.29 11.00
N TRP A 426 7.63 0.22 10.51
CA TRP A 426 8.72 -0.62 10.02
C TRP A 426 9.34 -1.42 11.17
N SER A 427 9.16 -2.75 11.15
CA SER A 427 9.74 -3.69 12.11
C SER A 427 10.45 -4.85 11.38
N GLY A 428 11.27 -4.53 10.36
CA GLY A 428 12.00 -5.55 9.60
C GLY A 428 11.11 -6.46 8.72
N PRO A 429 11.72 -7.41 7.98
CA PRO A 429 10.98 -8.33 7.11
C PRO A 429 10.17 -9.37 7.90
N LEU A 430 8.99 -9.74 7.38
CA LEU A 430 8.25 -10.93 7.82
C LEU A 430 9.07 -12.21 7.54
N PRO A 431 8.92 -13.27 8.36
CA PRO A 431 9.33 -14.61 7.95
C PRO A 431 8.62 -14.97 6.65
N THR A 432 9.39 -15.23 5.59
CA THR A 432 8.84 -15.74 4.33
C THR A 432 8.40 -17.18 4.54
N THR A 433 7.12 -17.47 4.33
CA THR A 433 6.59 -18.84 4.25
C THR A 433 7.26 -19.56 3.08
N THR A 434 8.25 -20.40 3.36
CA THR A 434 8.79 -21.40 2.41
C THR A 434 9.34 -22.59 3.20
N THR A 435 8.63 -23.73 3.08
CA THR A 435 9.06 -25.15 3.25
C THR A 435 9.50 -25.62 4.65
N PRO A 436 9.04 -26.81 5.11
CA PRO A 436 9.17 -27.23 6.50
C PRO A 436 10.55 -27.80 6.83
N GLY A 437 10.99 -27.52 8.06
CA GLY A 437 12.16 -28.14 8.68
C GLY A 437 13.31 -27.17 8.85
N THR A 438 13.36 -26.50 10.00
CA THR A 438 14.51 -26.40 10.92
C THR A 438 14.06 -25.51 12.08
N SER A 439 14.11 -26.04 13.30
CA SER A 439 13.82 -25.33 14.55
C SER A 439 14.67 -24.05 14.67
N VAL A 440 14.02 -22.90 14.85
CA VAL A 440 14.68 -21.64 15.19
C VAL A 440 15.08 -21.66 16.69
N PRO A 441 16.32 -21.31 17.05
CA PRO A 441 16.72 -21.18 18.45
C PRO A 441 15.99 -20.02 19.14
N VAL A 442 15.54 -20.25 20.35
CA VAL A 442 14.97 -19.24 21.26
C VAL A 442 16.10 -18.34 21.74
N ASP A 443 16.09 -17.05 21.39
CA ASP A 443 16.96 -16.07 22.02
C ASP A 443 16.53 -15.86 23.49
N PRO A 444 17.49 -15.84 24.45
CA PRO A 444 17.18 -15.69 25.86
C PRO A 444 16.72 -14.26 26.19
N ALA A 445 15.81 -14.17 27.16
CA ALA A 445 15.25 -12.91 27.67
C ALA A 445 16.35 -11.95 28.16
N PRO A 446 16.15 -10.62 28.05
CA PRO A 446 17.11 -9.64 28.56
C PRO A 446 17.21 -9.73 30.10
N PRO A 447 18.40 -9.50 30.68
CA PRO A 447 18.63 -9.63 32.11
C PRO A 447 17.84 -8.59 32.91
N LYS A 448 17.33 -9.03 34.06
CA LYS A 448 16.72 -8.18 35.09
C LYS A 448 17.83 -7.52 35.90
N ASP A 449 17.87 -6.19 35.92
CA ASP A 449 18.74 -5.47 36.84
C ASP A 449 18.22 -5.57 38.29
N PRO A 450 19.13 -5.61 39.29
CA PRO A 450 18.81 -5.94 40.66
C PRO A 450 18.37 -4.73 41.49
N HIS A 451 17.63 -5.04 42.55
CA HIS A 451 17.22 -4.18 43.65
C HIS A 451 18.32 -3.24 44.19
N VAL A 452 17.96 -1.98 44.46
CA VAL A 452 18.52 -1.20 45.56
C VAL A 452 17.40 -0.48 46.31
N THR A 453 17.45 -0.65 47.62
CA THR A 453 16.52 -0.22 48.67
C THR A 453 16.65 1.26 49.05
N SER A 454 15.57 1.75 49.68
CA SER A 454 15.36 3.00 50.43
C SER A 454 16.56 3.76 51.00
N HIS A 455 16.53 5.10 50.88
CA HIS A 455 16.67 6.08 51.98
C HIS A 455 16.32 7.50 51.47
N GLY A 456 15.60 8.29 52.27
CA GLY A 456 15.61 9.77 52.19
C GLY A 456 16.11 10.32 53.53
N PRO A 457 16.00 11.64 53.83
CA PRO A 457 15.92 12.84 52.98
C PRO A 457 17.05 13.86 53.32
N ALA A 458 17.22 14.91 52.50
CA ALA A 458 17.48 16.32 52.89
C ALA A 458 18.31 17.15 51.88
N ALA A 459 18.02 18.45 51.89
CA ALA A 459 18.83 19.63 51.52
C ALA A 459 18.74 20.20 50.09
N HIS A 460 18.08 21.37 50.02
CA HIS A 460 18.26 22.45 49.05
C HIS A 460 19.72 22.97 49.03
N PRO A 461 20.20 23.60 47.93
CA PRO A 461 20.02 25.05 47.75
C PRO A 461 19.66 25.50 46.31
N ALA A 462 19.18 26.73 46.25
CA ALA A 462 18.71 27.49 45.09
C ALA A 462 19.85 28.09 44.24
N VAL A 463 19.62 28.22 42.92
CA VAL A 463 20.11 29.30 42.01
C VAL A 463 19.17 29.29 40.78
N GLY A 464 18.35 30.32 40.52
CA GLY A 464 18.63 31.45 39.60
C GLY A 464 18.85 30.97 38.14
N GLY A 465 18.15 31.38 37.09
CA GLY A 465 17.15 32.41 36.82
C GLY A 465 17.06 32.57 35.28
N ARG A 466 15.99 33.20 34.81
CA ARG A 466 15.76 33.78 33.45
C ARG A 466 15.40 32.84 32.29
N ARG A 467 14.08 32.82 32.03
CA ARG A 467 13.46 32.68 30.70
C ARG A 467 13.70 33.95 29.86
N PRO A 468 13.80 33.87 28.52
CA PRO A 468 13.49 34.99 27.65
C PRO A 468 12.07 34.85 27.08
N ALA A 469 11.29 35.89 27.28
CA ALA A 469 9.97 36.09 26.68
C ALA A 469 10.09 36.57 25.22
N LEU A 470 9.08 36.22 24.45
CA LEU A 470 8.77 36.73 23.10
C LEU A 470 8.22 38.15 23.19
N ASP A 471 8.56 39.00 22.22
CA ASP A 471 7.81 40.22 21.91
C ASP A 471 7.71 40.38 20.36
N PRO A 472 6.58 40.85 19.80
CA PRO A 472 6.31 40.85 18.36
C PRO A 472 6.56 42.22 17.72
N ALA A 473 7.26 42.26 16.59
CA ALA A 473 7.39 43.47 15.77
C ALA A 473 6.82 43.26 14.35
N ARG A 474 5.96 44.19 13.93
CA ARG A 474 5.37 44.34 12.59
C ARG A 474 6.38 44.82 11.53
N PRO A 475 6.09 44.66 10.23
CA PRO A 475 7.10 44.69 9.16
C PRO A 475 7.25 46.06 8.47
N ARG A 476 8.44 46.30 7.88
CA ARG A 476 8.70 47.35 6.89
C ARG A 476 9.19 46.74 5.57
N GLY A 477 8.47 47.05 4.50
CA GLY A 477 8.96 47.47 3.18
C GLY A 477 9.92 46.58 2.37
N GLY A 478 9.41 46.01 1.28
CA GLY A 478 9.86 46.39 -0.08
C GLY A 478 10.85 45.49 -0.83
N THR A 479 10.58 45.37 -2.14
CA THR A 479 11.29 44.65 -3.23
C THR A 479 11.04 43.13 -3.26
N GLY A 480 10.45 42.51 -4.28
CA GLY A 480 10.10 42.92 -5.64
C GLY A 480 10.71 41.92 -6.63
N VAL A 481 10.10 40.74 -6.80
CA VAL A 481 10.32 39.86 -7.97
C VAL A 481 8.99 39.22 -8.34
N GLY A 482 8.53 39.48 -9.57
CA GLY A 482 7.21 39.15 -10.08
C GLY A 482 6.93 37.65 -10.14
N VAL A 483 5.77 37.27 -9.62
CA VAL A 483 5.14 35.97 -9.85
C VAL A 483 3.95 36.20 -10.76
N LEU A 484 3.96 35.49 -11.88
CA LEU A 484 2.89 35.42 -12.87
C LEU A 484 1.53 35.22 -12.17
N ALA A 485 0.59 36.10 -12.51
CA ALA A 485 -0.80 36.04 -12.05
C ALA A 485 -1.44 34.74 -12.54
N ASP A 486 -1.78 33.84 -11.60
CA ASP A 486 -2.70 32.74 -11.84
C ASP A 486 -4.13 33.25 -11.61
N GLU A 487 -5.00 33.02 -12.58
CA GLU A 487 -6.36 33.52 -12.63
C GLU A 487 -7.17 33.06 -11.40
N ARG A 488 -7.69 34.02 -10.63
CA ARG A 488 -8.73 33.76 -9.63
C ARG A 488 -9.98 33.22 -10.33
N ARG A 489 -10.27 31.93 -10.17
CA ARG A 489 -11.60 31.36 -10.41
C ARG A 489 -12.31 31.12 -9.07
N PRO A 490 -13.64 31.25 -9.03
CA PRO A 490 -14.37 31.39 -7.77
C PRO A 490 -14.26 30.13 -6.93
N ASP A 491 -13.94 30.32 -5.65
CA ASP A 491 -14.08 29.31 -4.61
C ASP A 491 -15.51 28.78 -4.65
N VAL A 492 -15.66 27.48 -4.86
CA VAL A 492 -16.95 26.81 -4.68
C VAL A 492 -17.25 26.87 -3.18
N GLY A 493 -18.26 27.67 -2.80
CA GLY A 493 -18.65 27.88 -1.41
C GLY A 493 -18.95 26.55 -0.71
N ILE A 494 -18.44 26.41 0.50
CA ILE A 494 -18.59 25.22 1.36
C ILE A 494 -20.07 24.83 1.53
N ASP A 495 -20.97 25.83 1.52
CA ASP A 495 -22.42 25.64 1.62
C ASP A 495 -23.01 24.89 0.43
N GLU A 496 -22.47 25.10 -0.77
CA GLU A 496 -22.89 24.38 -1.98
C GLU A 496 -22.42 22.91 -1.97
N LEU A 497 -21.28 22.63 -1.33
CA LEU A 497 -20.77 21.27 -1.14
C LEU A 497 -21.54 20.52 -0.04
N ALA A 498 -21.91 21.20 1.04
CA ALA A 498 -22.74 20.66 2.12
C ALA A 498 -24.16 20.34 1.63
N ALA A 499 -24.79 21.24 0.85
CA ALA A 499 -26.10 21.03 0.26
C ALA A 499 -26.15 19.81 -0.69
N ARG A 500 -25.04 19.50 -1.36
CA ARG A 500 -24.95 18.38 -2.32
C ARG A 500 -24.57 17.04 -1.70
N THR A 501 -24.02 17.02 -0.48
CA THR A 501 -23.49 15.79 0.15
C THR A 501 -24.27 15.33 1.38
N GLY A 502 -25.32 16.07 1.79
CA GLY A 502 -26.16 15.76 2.95
C GLY A 502 -25.44 16.04 4.29
N PRO A 503 -26.16 16.10 5.42
CA PRO A 503 -25.52 16.24 6.73
C PRO A 503 -24.59 15.04 7.03
N LEU A 504 -23.64 15.21 7.96
CA LEU A 504 -23.00 14.05 8.58
C LEU A 504 -24.12 13.18 9.17
N PRO A 505 -24.15 11.85 8.95
CA PRO A 505 -25.06 11.01 9.73
C PRO A 505 -24.68 11.20 11.19
N ALA A 506 -25.54 11.90 11.94
CA ALA A 506 -25.50 11.87 13.38
C ALA A 506 -25.93 10.45 13.77
N LEU A 507 -24.96 9.62 14.17
CA LEU A 507 -25.25 8.43 14.95
C LEU A 507 -25.62 8.90 16.36
N ALA A 508 -26.81 9.48 16.50
CA ALA A 508 -27.48 9.60 17.78
C ALA A 508 -28.07 8.23 18.12
N PRO A 509 -27.87 7.70 19.33
CA PRO A 509 -28.61 6.54 19.79
C PRO A 509 -30.06 6.99 19.99
N ASP A 510 -30.95 6.60 19.08
CA ASP A 510 -32.39 6.68 19.33
C ASP A 510 -32.73 5.66 20.42
N LEU A 511 -32.68 6.10 21.67
CA LEU A 511 -33.23 5.38 22.82
C LEU A 511 -34.74 5.57 22.81
N GLY A 512 -35.39 4.93 21.83
CA GLY A 512 -36.84 4.79 21.75
C GLY A 512 -37.31 3.58 22.55
N ASP A 513 -37.95 3.86 23.67
CA ASP A 513 -38.57 2.93 24.63
C ASP A 513 -39.62 2.02 23.95
N HIS A 514 -39.28 0.75 23.69
CA HIS A 514 -40.24 -0.25 23.25
C HIS A 514 -40.62 -1.20 24.40
N ARG A 515 -41.73 -0.86 25.06
CA ARG A 515 -42.48 -1.81 25.90
C ARG A 515 -43.09 -2.93 25.05
N PRO A 516 -43.16 -4.17 25.56
CA PRO A 516 -43.76 -5.29 24.85
C PRO A 516 -45.29 -5.22 24.94
N VAL A 517 -45.98 -5.33 23.79
CA VAL A 517 -47.42 -5.60 23.77
C VAL A 517 -47.62 -7.08 23.48
N ALA A 518 -48.17 -7.79 24.45
CA ALA A 518 -48.73 -9.13 24.32
C ALA A 518 -50.25 -9.07 24.13
N SER A 519 -50.83 -10.21 23.72
CA SER A 519 -52.24 -10.54 23.46
C SER A 519 -52.74 -10.17 22.05
N GLY A 520 -53.50 -10.99 21.33
CA GLY A 520 -54.13 -12.29 21.62
C GLY A 520 -54.73 -12.85 20.32
N GLY A 521 -54.98 -14.16 20.28
CA GLY A 521 -55.44 -14.87 19.09
C GLY A 521 -56.98 -14.91 18.89
N ARG A 522 -57.36 -15.67 17.85
CA ARG A 522 -58.72 -15.98 17.33
C ARG A 522 -59.28 -14.87 16.41
N ASP A 523 -60.00 -15.12 15.32
CA ASP A 523 -60.74 -16.31 14.90
C ASP A 523 -61.00 -16.30 13.39
N ASP A 524 -61.36 -17.48 12.91
CA ASP A 524 -61.74 -17.87 11.55
C ASP A 524 -63.12 -17.29 11.15
N ARG A 525 -63.33 -16.83 9.90
CA ARG A 525 -64.63 -16.93 9.16
C ARG A 525 -64.62 -16.34 7.74
N ARG A 526 -64.84 -17.29 6.83
CA ARG A 526 -65.38 -17.29 5.46
C ARG A 526 -66.32 -16.16 4.98
N ARG A 527 -66.35 -16.08 3.62
CA ARG A 527 -67.42 -15.70 2.66
C ARG A 527 -67.36 -14.26 2.12
N ARG A 528 -67.70 -13.93 0.86
CA ARG A 528 -67.85 -14.61 -0.45
C ARG A 528 -68.35 -13.50 -1.43
N VAL A 529 -68.01 -13.62 -2.71
CA VAL A 529 -68.71 -13.10 -3.93
C VAL A 529 -68.51 -11.65 -4.42
N GLY A 530 -68.24 -11.57 -5.73
CA GLY A 530 -68.49 -10.43 -6.63
C GLY A 530 -67.45 -10.29 -7.74
N GLN A 531 -67.17 -11.31 -8.56
CA GLN A 531 -67.73 -11.56 -9.91
C GLN A 531 -67.85 -10.31 -10.82
N HIS A 532 -66.97 -10.18 -11.82
CA HIS A 532 -67.38 -9.82 -13.17
C HIS A 532 -66.45 -10.42 -14.24
N ASP A 533 -67.12 -11.00 -15.23
CA ASP A 533 -66.64 -11.85 -16.30
C ASP A 533 -65.81 -11.12 -17.37
N ARG A 534 -64.95 -11.88 -18.04
CA ARG A 534 -65.03 -12.07 -19.51
C ARG A 534 -64.23 -13.31 -19.95
N HIS A 535 -65.01 -14.26 -20.48
CA HIS A 535 -64.77 -15.24 -21.55
C HIS A 535 -63.41 -15.26 -22.28
N VAL A 536 -62.91 -16.36 -22.88
CA VAL A 536 -63.13 -17.83 -22.92
C VAL A 536 -62.26 -18.35 -24.09
N ARG A 537 -61.87 -19.64 -24.05
CA ARG A 537 -61.12 -20.49 -25.02
C ARG A 537 -59.60 -20.42 -24.87
N ASP A 538 -58.90 -21.36 -24.25
CA ASP A 538 -58.94 -22.84 -24.29
C ASP A 538 -58.60 -23.41 -25.66
N ASP A 539 -57.39 -23.98 -25.77
CA ASP A 539 -57.19 -25.29 -26.39
C ASP A 539 -55.80 -25.86 -26.03
N GLY A 540 -55.80 -27.05 -25.41
CA GLY A 540 -55.15 -28.21 -26.01
C GLY A 540 -53.63 -28.37 -25.88
N ARG A 541 -53.20 -28.92 -24.74
CA ARG A 541 -52.04 -29.85 -24.53
C ARG A 541 -51.81 -30.89 -25.67
N PRO A 542 -50.79 -31.78 -25.63
CA PRO A 542 -49.37 -31.69 -25.23
C PRO A 542 -48.41 -32.57 -26.11
N ARG A 543 -47.13 -32.67 -25.66
CA ARG A 543 -46.24 -33.86 -25.62
C ARG A 543 -45.23 -34.17 -26.75
N ARG A 544 -44.04 -34.60 -26.26
CA ARG A 544 -43.02 -35.53 -26.82
C ARG A 544 -42.02 -34.93 -27.82
N ARG A 545 -40.79 -35.41 -27.96
CA ARG A 545 -39.77 -36.15 -27.17
C ARG A 545 -38.58 -36.32 -28.16
N ARG A 546 -37.35 -36.50 -27.65
CA ARG A 546 -36.10 -36.89 -28.36
C ARG A 546 -35.45 -35.79 -29.21
N GLY A 547 -34.12 -35.64 -29.29
CA GLY A 547 -33.02 -36.42 -28.75
C GLY A 547 -31.83 -36.41 -29.73
N GLY A 548 -30.63 -36.10 -29.21
CA GLY A 548 -29.31 -36.33 -29.84
C GLY A 548 -28.92 -35.36 -30.97
N ARG A 549 -27.65 -35.18 -31.35
CA ARG A 549 -26.30 -35.55 -30.86
C ARG A 549 -25.33 -34.81 -31.82
N HIS A 550 -24.17 -34.41 -31.31
CA HIS A 550 -22.83 -34.25 -31.95
C HIS A 550 -22.64 -33.72 -33.39
N ALA A 551 -21.75 -32.72 -33.50
CA ALA A 551 -20.46 -32.70 -34.25
C ALA A 551 -19.88 -31.26 -34.13
N SER A 552 -18.69 -30.98 -33.59
CA SER A 552 -17.32 -31.32 -34.00
C SER A 552 -16.95 -30.82 -35.41
N VAL A 553 -16.30 -29.65 -35.46
CA VAL A 553 -15.07 -29.36 -36.25
C VAL A 553 -14.21 -28.42 -35.42
#